data_AF-A0A811UMA5-F1
#
_entry.id   AF-A0A811UMA5-F1
#
_cell.length_a   1.000
_cell.length_b   1.000
_cell.length_c   1.000
_cell.angle_alpha   90.00
_cell.angle_beta   90.00
_cell.angle_gamma   90.00
#
_symmetry.space_group_name_H-M   'P 1'
#
loop_
_entity.id
_entity.type
_entity.pdbx_description
1 polymer ?
#
loop_
_entity_poly.entity_id
_entity_poly.type
_entity_poly.pdbx_seq_one_letter_code
_entity_poly.pdbx_strand_id
1 'polypeptide(L)' 'MAAVARKKQDDKYLQVLRELVTSGGGNRQCFDCGQKGPTYVNMTIGSFVCTRCSGVL' A
#
# COMPACT_ATOMS: atom_id res chain seq x y z
N MET A 1 17.03 -4.39 -22.86
CA MET A 1 16.91 -5.53 -21.91
C MET A 1 16.62 -5.07 -20.47
N ALA A 2 17.43 -4.20 -19.86
CA ALA A 2 17.26 -3.78 -18.46
C ALA A 2 15.89 -3.13 -18.12
N ALA A 3 15.36 -2.28 -19.01
CA ALA A 3 14.07 -1.63 -18.81
C ALA A 3 12.88 -2.62 -18.76
N VAL A 4 12.94 -3.71 -19.54
CA VAL A 4 11.90 -4.75 -19.59
C VAL A 4 11.93 -5.58 -18.30
N ALA A 5 13.13 -5.91 -17.80
CA ALA A 5 13.30 -6.61 -16.54
C ALA A 5 12.75 -5.78 -15.35
N ARG A 6 13.03 -4.47 -15.32
CA ARG A 6 12.47 -3.55 -14.31
C ARG A 6 10.95 -3.50 -14.35
N LYS A 7 10.35 -3.36 -15.54
CA LYS A 7 8.88 -3.34 -15.70
C LYS A 7 8.23 -4.62 -15.14
N LYS A 8 8.79 -5.80 -15.46
CA LYS A 8 8.27 -7.08 -14.95
C LYS A 8 8.33 -7.16 -13.42
N GLN A 9 9.36 -6.58 -12.82
CA GLN A 9 9.54 -6.55 -11.38
C GLN A 9 8.53 -5.58 -10.72
N ASP A 10 8.33 -4.39 -11.30
CA ASP A 10 7.37 -3.40 -10.82
C ASP A 10 5.93 -3.95 -10.88
N ASP A 11 5.56 -4.65 -11.96
CA ASP A 11 4.25 -5.29 -12.10
C ASP A 11 4.02 -6.35 -11.00
N LYS A 12 5.06 -7.12 -10.65
CA LYS A 12 5.01 -8.10 -9.56
C LYS A 12 4.82 -7.41 -8.19
N TYR A 13 5.50 -6.30 -7.94
CA TYR A 13 5.34 -5.56 -6.70
C TYR A 13 3.94 -4.95 -6.57
N LEU A 14 3.40 -4.40 -7.65
CA LEU A 14 2.03 -3.89 -7.67
C LEU A 14 1.00 -4.98 -7.38
N GLN A 15 1.21 -6.21 -7.88
CA GLN A 15 0.35 -7.34 -7.56
C GLN A 15 0.39 -7.66 -6.06
N VAL A 16 1.59 -7.76 -5.47
CA VAL A 16 1.74 -8.05 -4.02
C VAL A 16 1.08 -6.98 -3.16
N LEU A 17 1.24 -5.69 -3.49
CA LEU A 17 0.60 -4.60 -2.76
C LEU A 17 -0.92 -4.69 -2.76
N ARG A 18 -1.53 -5.02 -3.92
CA ARG A 18 -2.99 -5.22 -4.02
C ARG A 18 -3.45 -6.40 -3.17
N GLU A 19 -2.68 -7.47 -3.16
CA GLU A 19 -2.97 -8.66 -2.38
C GLU A 19 -2.90 -8.36 -0.87
N LEU A 20 -1.90 -7.61 -0.41
CA LEU A 20 -1.76 -7.19 0.99
C LEU A 20 -2.94 -6.34 1.48
N VAL A 21 -3.43 -5.41 0.67
CA VAL A 21 -4.63 -4.60 1.01
C VAL A 21 -5.88 -5.47 1.12
N THR A 22 -5.98 -6.51 0.28
CA THR A 22 -7.20 -7.29 0.11
C THR A 22 -7.31 -8.45 1.10
N SER A 23 -6.20 -9.10 1.43
CA SER A 23 -6.10 -10.33 2.22
C SER A 23 -6.08 -10.11 3.74
N GLY A 24 -5.49 -9.01 4.21
CA GLY A 24 -5.56 -8.62 5.61
C GLY A 24 -6.84 -7.83 5.85
N GLY A 25 -7.86 -8.40 6.49
CA GLY A 25 -9.16 -7.74 6.68
C GLY A 25 -9.08 -6.29 7.24
N GLY A 26 -8.03 -5.98 8.02
CA GLY A 26 -7.75 -4.63 8.52
C GLY A 26 -7.10 -3.67 7.52
N ASN A 27 -6.36 -4.16 6.51
CA ASN A 27 -5.61 -3.33 5.55
C ASN A 27 -6.51 -2.60 4.55
N ARG A 28 -7.82 -2.88 4.55
CA ARG A 28 -8.82 -2.12 3.80
C ARG A 28 -9.25 -0.84 4.50
N GLN A 29 -8.72 -0.59 5.69
CA GLN A 29 -9.00 0.57 6.52
C GLN A 29 -7.69 1.28 6.84
N CYS A 30 -7.75 2.59 6.93
CA CYS A 30 -6.66 3.41 7.42
C CYS A 30 -6.32 2.99 8.84
N PHE A 31 -5.04 2.72 9.09
CA PHE A 31 -4.53 2.33 10.39
C PHE A 31 -4.87 3.38 11.48
N ASP A 32 -4.72 4.68 11.17
CA ASP A 32 -4.88 5.74 12.19
C ASP A 32 -6.34 6.13 12.48
N CYS A 33 -7.23 6.10 11.48
CA CYS A 33 -8.59 6.64 11.62
C CYS A 33 -9.71 5.67 11.23
N GLY A 34 -9.40 4.45 10.77
CA GLY A 34 -10.37 3.44 10.39
C GLY A 34 -11.13 3.72 9.09
N GLN A 35 -10.90 4.86 8.42
CA GLN A 35 -11.57 5.16 7.15
C GLN A 35 -11.22 4.10 6.10
N LYS A 36 -12.23 3.62 5.37
CA LYS A 36 -12.05 2.65 4.28
C LYS A 36 -11.23 3.22 3.12
N GLY A 37 -10.48 2.36 2.47
CA GLY A 37 -9.73 2.69 1.26
C GLY A 37 -8.46 3.49 1.53
N PRO A 38 -7.47 2.93 2.24
CA PRO A 38 -6.16 3.57 2.38
C PRO A 38 -5.50 3.71 1.00
N THR A 39 -4.78 4.82 0.84
CA THR A 39 -4.16 5.24 -0.42
C THR A 39 -2.65 5.30 -0.34
N TYR A 40 -2.09 5.33 0.88
CA TYR A 40 -0.66 5.43 1.15
C TYR A 40 -0.19 4.31 2.08
N VAL A 41 1.11 4.09 2.06
CA VAL A 41 1.81 3.16 2.96
C VAL A 41 2.79 3.96 3.80
N ASN A 42 2.67 3.86 5.13
CA ASN A 42 3.71 4.32 6.04
C ASN A 42 4.85 3.28 6.04
N MET A 43 5.97 3.60 5.38
CA MET A 43 7.11 2.69 5.26
C MET A 43 7.90 2.50 6.56
N THR A 44 7.74 3.39 7.55
CA THR A 44 8.44 3.32 8.85
C THR A 44 7.86 2.19 9.71
N ILE A 45 6.54 2.08 9.77
CA ILE A 45 5.85 1.07 10.60
C ILE A 45 5.23 -0.07 9.77
N GLY A 46 5.13 0.09 8.45
CA GLY A 46 4.51 -0.89 7.56
C GLY A 46 2.99 -0.90 7.62
N SER A 47 2.33 0.26 7.72
CA SER A 47 0.87 0.37 7.81
C SER A 47 0.24 1.03 6.58
N PHE A 48 -1.03 0.74 6.33
CA PHE A 48 -1.83 1.38 5.28
C PHE A 48 -2.60 2.56 5.85
N VAL A 49 -2.51 3.74 5.22
CA VAL A 49 -3.11 4.98 5.71
C VAL A 49 -3.83 5.74 4.59
N CYS A 50 -4.82 6.58 4.96
CA CYS A 50 -5.50 7.45 4.01
C CYS A 50 -4.69 8.73 3.74
N THR A 51 -5.05 9.46 2.68
CA THR A 51 -4.39 10.72 2.27
C THR A 51 -4.31 11.77 3.38
N ARG A 52 -5.31 11.83 4.27
CA ARG A 52 -5.32 12.78 5.37
C ARG A 52 -4.28 12.40 6.43
N CYS A 53 -4.28 11.14 6.86
CA CYS A 53 -3.38 10.66 7.89
C CYS A 53 -1.93 10.65 7.39
N SER A 54 -1.69 10.37 6.10
CA SER A 54 -0.32 10.40 5.54
C SER A 54 0.37 11.77 5.60
N GLY A 55 -0.40 12.87 5.68
CA GLY A 55 0.17 14.22 5.83
C GLY A 55 0.40 14.66 7.27
N VAL A 56 0.00 13.85 8.25
CA VAL A 56 0.22 14.08 9.69
C VAL A 56 1.38 13.22 10.21
N LEU A 57 1.69 12.14 9.50
CA LEU A 57 2.80 11.22 9.76
C LEU A 57 4.17 11.90 9.75
#